data_AF-A0A8C4ZGD2-F1
#
_entry.id   AF-A0A8C4ZGD2-F1
#
_cell.length_a   1.000
_cell.length_b   1.000
_cell.length_c   1.000
_cell.angle_alpha   90.00
_cell.angle_beta   90.00
_cell.angle_gamma   90.00
#
_symmetry.space_group_name_H-M   'P 1'
#
loop_
_entity.id
_entity.type
_entity.pdbx_description
1 polymer ?
#
loop_
_entity_poly.entity_id
_entity_poly.type
_entity_poly.pdbx_seq_one_letter_code
_entity_poly.pdbx_strand_id
1 'polypeptide(L)'
;MIGPLSGRLHTLLLLMCAVRFGHAVCVDIPSETEAVVGRAMKLTCIACMTREEVKSLTRVDWFYLTNNDTLLIPIFQYRNGRPKEVEGPWEKRLLWNGSVDLQDLSIWILNVSLNDSGTYRCDVFRQFKFDYFTPSVNKTKVIQLKVYPTAKVNPASLYSEVMMYVLLVFLTLWLLVEMVYCYRKISRADDHTQDPATNYLAIPSEQKDNPAEPVTDVTE
;
A
#
# COMPACT_ATOMS: atom_id res chain seq x y z
N MET A 1 42.55 -1.02 23.33
CA MET A 1 41.50 -0.03 23.02
C MET A 1 40.84 -0.44 21.70
N ILE A 2 39.75 -1.20 21.77
CA ILE A 2 38.93 -1.59 20.61
C ILE A 2 37.95 -0.44 20.40
N GLY A 3 38.11 0.30 19.30
CA GLY A 3 37.36 1.54 19.06
C GLY A 3 35.85 1.33 18.90
N PRO A 4 35.02 2.36 19.18
CA PRO A 4 33.55 2.31 19.11
C PRO A 4 33.00 2.06 17.70
N LEU A 5 33.86 2.10 16.66
CA LEU A 5 33.50 1.85 15.26
C LEU A 5 33.29 0.34 14.97
N SER A 6 34.00 -0.55 15.67
CA SER A 6 33.93 -2.01 15.47
C SER A 6 32.58 -2.60 15.91
N GLY A 7 31.99 -2.03 16.97
CA GLY A 7 30.68 -2.45 17.49
C GLY A 7 29.51 -2.05 16.57
N ARG A 8 29.61 -0.87 15.91
CA ARG A 8 28.62 -0.40 14.93
C ARG A 8 28.61 -1.24 13.65
N LEU A 9 29.77 -1.70 13.20
CA LEU A 9 29.87 -2.57 12.04
C LEU A 9 29.33 -3.98 12.32
N HIS A 10 29.62 -4.54 13.51
CA HIS A 10 29.06 -5.83 13.94
C HIS A 10 27.55 -5.80 14.10
N THR A 11 26.99 -4.72 14.67
CA THR A 11 25.54 -4.55 14.78
C THR A 11 24.87 -4.37 13.42
N LEU A 12 25.48 -3.63 12.49
CA LEU A 12 24.98 -3.51 11.11
C LEU A 12 25.01 -4.84 10.37
N LEU A 13 26.09 -5.63 10.52
CA LEU A 13 26.24 -6.95 9.91
C LEU A 13 25.23 -7.96 10.49
N LEU A 14 24.99 -7.92 11.80
CA LEU A 14 23.94 -8.70 12.46
C LEU A 14 22.55 -8.30 11.96
N LEU A 15 22.30 -7.00 11.76
CA LEU A 15 21.03 -6.51 11.24
C LEU A 15 20.79 -6.99 9.79
N MET A 16 21.83 -6.95 8.95
CA MET A 16 21.78 -7.45 7.57
C MET A 16 21.63 -8.98 7.51
N CYS A 17 22.28 -9.74 8.41
CA CYS A 17 22.07 -11.18 8.54
C CYS A 17 20.68 -11.54 9.11
N ALA A 18 20.06 -10.66 9.89
CA ALA A 18 18.70 -10.83 10.40
C ALA A 18 17.63 -10.58 9.33
N VAL A 19 17.98 -9.92 8.21
CA VAL A 19 17.13 -9.85 7.02
C VAL A 19 17.13 -11.23 6.37
N ARG A 20 16.24 -12.10 6.84
CA ARG A 20 15.98 -13.36 6.15
C ARG A 20 15.46 -13.04 4.76
N PHE A 21 16.08 -13.65 3.75
CA PHE A 21 15.52 -13.68 2.41
C PHE A 21 14.12 -14.30 2.48
N GLY A 22 13.10 -13.51 2.18
CA GLY A 22 11.74 -14.02 2.02
C GLY A 22 11.72 -15.08 0.92
N HIS A 23 10.93 -16.13 1.11
CA HIS A 23 10.70 -17.10 0.05
C HIS A 23 9.66 -16.53 -0.92
N ALA A 24 9.83 -16.77 -2.23
CA ALA A 24 8.79 -16.47 -3.20
C ALA A 24 7.58 -17.38 -2.95
N VAL A 25 6.38 -16.81 -2.99
CA VAL A 25 5.12 -17.53 -2.78
C VAL A 25 4.13 -17.12 -3.87
N CYS A 26 3.43 -18.10 -4.43
CA CYS A 26 2.33 -17.85 -5.35
C CYS A 26 1.08 -17.45 -4.56
N VAL A 27 0.45 -16.36 -4.96
CA VAL A 27 -0.81 -15.88 -4.37
C VAL A 27 -1.88 -15.81 -5.46
N ASP A 28 -3.02 -16.44 -5.18
CA ASP A 28 -4.19 -16.43 -6.05
C ASP A 28 -4.98 -15.13 -5.82
N ILE A 29 -4.92 -14.24 -6.80
CA ILE A 29 -5.51 -12.89 -6.75
C ILE A 29 -6.64 -12.83 -7.79
N PRO A 30 -7.82 -12.27 -7.43
CA PRO A 30 -8.90 -12.07 -8.39
C PRO A 30 -8.49 -11.07 -9.48
N SER A 31 -9.02 -11.25 -10.69
CA SER A 31 -8.82 -10.30 -11.77
C SER A 31 -9.50 -8.97 -11.49
N GLU A 32 -8.92 -7.90 -12.03
CA GLU A 32 -9.62 -6.64 -12.19
C GLU A 32 -10.85 -6.84 -13.10
N THR A 33 -11.94 -6.15 -12.75
CA THR A 33 -13.27 -6.30 -13.38
C THR A 33 -13.68 -5.07 -14.17
N GLU A 34 -12.93 -3.97 -14.09
CA GLU A 34 -13.22 -2.72 -14.77
C GLU A 34 -12.15 -2.41 -15.82
N ALA A 35 -12.57 -2.14 -17.04
CA ALA A 35 -11.68 -1.77 -18.13
C ALA A 35 -12.13 -0.47 -18.79
N VAL A 36 -11.20 0.18 -19.48
CA VAL A 36 -11.43 1.45 -20.19
C VAL A 36 -11.32 1.24 -21.68
N VAL A 37 -12.26 1.81 -22.44
CA VAL A 37 -12.27 1.73 -23.91
C VAL A 37 -10.94 2.21 -24.49
N GLY A 38 -10.42 1.48 -25.49
CA GLY A 38 -9.19 1.79 -26.22
C GLY A 38 -7.89 1.46 -25.47
N ARG A 39 -7.95 1.07 -24.19
CA ARG A 39 -6.79 0.61 -23.43
C ARG A 39 -6.67 -0.92 -23.50
N ALA A 40 -5.47 -1.42 -23.24
CA ALA A 40 -5.27 -2.85 -23.02
C ALA A 40 -5.69 -3.21 -21.59
N MET A 41 -6.29 -4.39 -21.43
CA MET A 41 -6.73 -4.92 -20.13
C MET A 41 -6.19 -6.33 -19.91
N LYS A 42 -5.69 -6.62 -18.70
CA LYS A 42 -5.24 -7.97 -18.31
C LYS A 42 -6.39 -8.70 -17.64
N LEU A 43 -6.79 -9.84 -18.18
CA LEU A 43 -7.65 -10.80 -17.50
C LEU A 43 -6.78 -11.76 -16.69
N THR A 44 -6.78 -11.59 -15.37
CA THR A 44 -5.91 -12.35 -14.48
C THR A 44 -6.50 -13.71 -14.15
N CYS A 45 -5.79 -14.78 -14.50
CA CYS A 45 -6.14 -16.15 -14.09
C CYS A 45 -4.92 -16.81 -13.46
N ILE A 46 -4.85 -16.74 -12.13
CA ILE A 46 -3.78 -17.40 -11.36
C ILE A 46 -4.36 -18.67 -10.76
N ALA A 47 -3.62 -19.77 -10.90
CA ALA A 47 -3.92 -21.03 -10.25
C ALA A 47 -2.64 -21.53 -9.58
N CYS A 48 -2.44 -21.23 -8.31
CA CYS A 48 -1.23 -21.66 -7.60
C CYS A 48 -1.20 -23.18 -7.42
N MET A 49 -0.02 -23.78 -7.56
CA MET A 49 0.20 -25.18 -7.19
C MET A 49 0.34 -25.29 -5.67
N THR A 50 -0.16 -26.38 -5.08
CA THR A 50 0.03 -26.64 -3.65
C THR A 50 1.48 -26.99 -3.32
N ARG A 51 2.19 -27.61 -4.27
CA ARG A 51 3.61 -27.95 -4.22
C ARG A 51 4.24 -27.58 -5.56
N GLU A 52 5.19 -26.66 -5.53
CA GLU A 52 5.85 -26.11 -6.73
C GLU A 52 6.86 -27.11 -7.33
N GLU A 53 7.43 -27.99 -6.50
CA GLU A 53 8.40 -28.99 -6.91
C GLU A 53 7.83 -30.09 -7.84
N VAL A 54 6.50 -30.24 -7.90
CA VAL A 54 5.83 -31.32 -8.63
C VAL A 54 5.60 -30.93 -10.08
N LYS A 55 6.17 -31.70 -11.02
CA LYS A 55 5.96 -31.50 -12.45
C LYS A 55 4.51 -31.81 -12.84
N SER A 56 3.89 -30.87 -13.56
CA SER A 56 2.52 -31.03 -14.07
C SER A 56 2.41 -30.65 -15.54
N LEU A 57 1.51 -31.34 -16.25
CA LEU A 57 1.05 -30.93 -17.57
C LEU A 57 -0.14 -30.00 -17.39
N THR A 58 0.05 -28.71 -17.68
CA THR A 58 -1.00 -27.69 -17.58
C THR A 58 -1.64 -27.44 -18.94
N ARG A 59 -2.97 -27.37 -18.97
CA ARG A 59 -3.78 -26.93 -20.10
C ARG A 59 -4.75 -25.87 -19.62
N VAL A 60 -4.95 -24.85 -20.43
CA VAL A 60 -5.85 -23.75 -20.10
C VAL A 60 -6.74 -23.48 -21.28
N ASP A 61 -8.04 -23.43 -21.01
CA ASP A 61 -9.04 -23.08 -22.00
C ASP A 61 -9.80 -21.86 -21.48
N TRP A 62 -9.76 -20.78 -22.26
CA TRP A 62 -10.49 -19.54 -21.99
C TRP A 62 -11.76 -19.52 -22.80
N PHE A 63 -12.84 -19.12 -22.12
CA PHE A 63 -14.17 -19.01 -22.67
C PHE A 63 -14.77 -17.64 -22.42
N TYR A 64 -15.60 -17.21 -23.36
CA TYR A 64 -16.54 -16.11 -23.19
C TYR A 64 -17.94 -16.68 -22.99
N LEU A 65 -18.60 -16.26 -21.92
CA LEU A 65 -19.98 -16.62 -21.62
C LEU A 65 -20.89 -15.54 -22.20
N THR A 66 -21.81 -15.97 -23.04
CA THR A 66 -22.88 -15.10 -23.54
C THR A 66 -23.78 -14.62 -22.39
N ASN A 67 -24.43 -13.47 -22.53
CA ASN A 67 -25.24 -12.82 -21.49
C ASN A 67 -26.33 -13.69 -20.81
N ASN A 68 -26.73 -14.82 -21.41
CA ASN A 68 -27.69 -15.77 -20.83
C ASN A 68 -27.02 -17.01 -20.18
N ASP A 69 -25.70 -17.02 -20.00
CA ASP A 69 -24.88 -18.10 -19.40
C ASP A 69 -25.08 -19.51 -20.00
N THR A 70 -25.65 -19.60 -21.20
CA THR A 70 -26.01 -20.87 -21.85
C THR A 70 -24.96 -21.37 -22.83
N LEU A 71 -24.16 -20.46 -23.42
CA LEU A 71 -23.14 -20.80 -24.42
C LEU A 71 -21.75 -20.37 -23.94
N LEU A 72 -20.82 -21.34 -23.87
CA LEU A 72 -19.38 -21.11 -23.70
C LEU A 72 -18.72 -21.05 -25.07
N ILE A 73 -18.21 -19.88 -25.45
CA ILE A 73 -17.48 -19.68 -26.69
C ILE A 73 -15.99 -19.74 -26.38
N PRO A 74 -15.22 -20.70 -26.92
CA PRO A 74 -13.77 -20.74 -26.71
C PRO A 74 -13.10 -19.57 -27.42
N ILE A 75 -12.24 -18.83 -26.71
CA ILE A 75 -11.55 -17.64 -27.23
C ILE A 75 -10.03 -17.81 -27.28
N PHE A 76 -9.47 -18.59 -26.35
CA PHE A 76 -8.03 -18.79 -26.26
C PHE A 76 -7.73 -20.15 -25.62
N GLN A 77 -6.65 -20.79 -26.06
CA GLN A 77 -6.22 -22.06 -25.48
C GLN A 77 -4.70 -22.10 -25.33
N TYR A 78 -4.24 -22.71 -24.25
CA TYR A 78 -2.84 -23.05 -24.03
C TYR A 78 -2.72 -24.56 -23.90
N ARG A 79 -2.08 -25.20 -24.89
CA ARG A 79 -1.93 -26.66 -24.93
C ARG A 79 -0.56 -27.01 -25.50
N ASN A 80 0.09 -28.02 -24.92
CA ASN A 80 1.38 -28.55 -25.36
C ASN A 80 2.48 -27.47 -25.49
N GLY A 81 2.51 -26.51 -24.56
CA GLY A 81 3.53 -25.46 -24.54
C GLY A 81 3.31 -24.33 -25.54
N ARG A 82 2.16 -24.27 -26.22
CA ARG A 82 1.87 -23.25 -27.23
C ARG A 82 0.56 -22.51 -26.90
N PRO A 83 0.60 -21.19 -26.72
CA PRO A 83 -0.61 -20.38 -26.71
C PRO A 83 -1.18 -20.31 -28.13
N LYS A 84 -2.49 -20.48 -28.26
CA LYS A 84 -3.21 -20.39 -29.53
C LYS A 84 -4.53 -19.64 -29.31
N GLU A 85 -4.72 -18.60 -30.09
CA GLU A 85 -6.00 -17.91 -30.19
C GLU A 85 -6.99 -18.77 -31.01
N VAL A 86 -8.26 -18.74 -30.61
CA VAL A 86 -9.36 -19.41 -31.33
C VAL A 86 -10.04 -18.39 -32.23
N GLU A 87 -10.49 -18.81 -33.41
CA GLU A 87 -11.21 -17.94 -34.33
C GLU A 87 -12.47 -17.37 -33.68
N GLY A 88 -12.65 -16.06 -33.75
CA GLY A 88 -13.80 -15.38 -33.14
C GLY A 88 -13.68 -13.85 -33.13
N PRO A 89 -14.61 -13.16 -32.45
CA PRO A 89 -14.66 -11.69 -32.37
C PRO A 89 -13.42 -11.01 -31.75
N TRP A 90 -12.56 -11.80 -31.11
CA TRP A 90 -11.36 -11.33 -30.43
C TRP A 90 -10.07 -11.53 -31.24
N GLU A 91 -10.17 -12.09 -32.45
CA GLU A 91 -9.01 -12.45 -33.28
C GLU A 91 -7.99 -11.30 -33.39
N LYS A 92 -6.71 -11.63 -33.17
CA LYS A 92 -5.56 -10.72 -33.20
C LYS A 92 -5.55 -9.64 -32.11
N ARG A 93 -6.47 -9.70 -31.14
CA ARG A 93 -6.50 -8.78 -30.00
C ARG A 93 -6.12 -9.47 -28.69
N LEU A 94 -6.07 -10.80 -28.64
CA LEU A 94 -5.67 -11.53 -27.44
C LEU A 94 -4.16 -11.79 -27.44
N LEU A 95 -3.50 -11.46 -26.33
CA LEU A 95 -2.09 -11.80 -26.10
C LEU A 95 -1.93 -12.67 -24.86
N TRP A 96 -1.01 -13.63 -24.92
CA TRP A 96 -0.65 -14.46 -23.78
C TRP A 96 0.22 -13.68 -22.77
N ASN A 97 -0.14 -13.72 -21.50
CA ASN A 97 0.63 -13.14 -20.39
C ASN A 97 0.79 -14.14 -19.24
N GLY A 98 0.98 -15.41 -19.56
CA GLY A 98 1.26 -16.42 -18.55
C GLY A 98 2.73 -16.46 -18.16
N SER A 99 2.98 -16.93 -16.94
CA SER A 99 4.30 -17.12 -16.39
C SER A 99 4.95 -18.43 -16.91
N VAL A 100 6.28 -18.52 -16.81
CA VAL A 100 7.04 -19.68 -17.32
C VAL A 100 6.72 -20.96 -16.54
N ASP A 101 6.46 -20.84 -15.24
CA ASP A 101 6.01 -21.90 -14.32
C ASP A 101 4.53 -22.27 -14.49
N LEU A 102 3.80 -21.58 -15.38
CA LEU A 102 2.39 -21.84 -15.69
C LEU A 102 1.47 -21.77 -14.46
N GLN A 103 1.83 -20.93 -13.48
CA GLN A 103 0.97 -20.58 -12.34
C GLN A 103 0.10 -19.36 -12.64
N ASP A 104 0.68 -18.33 -13.29
CA ASP A 104 -0.08 -17.25 -13.93
C ASP A 104 -0.43 -17.67 -15.37
N LEU A 105 -1.72 -17.66 -15.69
CA LEU A 105 -2.31 -18.13 -16.95
C LEU A 105 -3.14 -17.02 -17.61
N SER A 106 -2.78 -15.79 -17.31
CA SER A 106 -3.48 -14.58 -17.73
C SER A 106 -3.33 -14.29 -19.23
N ILE A 107 -4.31 -13.55 -19.76
CA ILE A 107 -4.31 -13.03 -21.12
C ILE A 107 -4.55 -11.52 -21.12
N TRP A 108 -4.06 -10.83 -22.13
CA TRP A 108 -4.39 -9.42 -22.42
C TRP A 108 -5.43 -9.33 -23.51
N ILE A 109 -6.37 -8.41 -23.36
CA ILE A 109 -7.24 -7.93 -24.43
C ILE A 109 -6.70 -6.56 -24.86
N LEU A 110 -6.24 -6.46 -26.11
CA LEU A 110 -5.81 -5.20 -26.71
C LEU A 110 -7.00 -4.41 -27.26
N ASN A 111 -6.90 -3.07 -27.19
CA ASN A 111 -7.91 -2.14 -27.71
C ASN A 111 -9.33 -2.54 -27.30
N VAL A 112 -9.58 -2.53 -25.99
CA VAL A 112 -10.87 -2.95 -25.42
C VAL A 112 -12.01 -2.09 -25.96
N SER A 113 -13.10 -2.72 -26.36
CA SER A 113 -14.34 -2.09 -26.83
C SER A 113 -15.48 -2.34 -25.84
N LEU A 114 -16.56 -1.53 -25.92
CA LEU A 114 -17.76 -1.72 -25.10
C LEU A 114 -18.40 -3.10 -25.30
N ASN A 115 -18.24 -3.69 -26.49
CA ASN A 115 -18.75 -5.03 -26.82
C ASN A 115 -17.96 -6.17 -26.17
N ASP A 116 -16.78 -5.89 -25.62
CA ASP A 116 -15.99 -6.87 -24.87
C ASP A 116 -16.50 -7.00 -23.42
N SER A 117 -17.48 -6.19 -23.01
CA SER A 117 -18.11 -6.33 -21.70
C SER A 117 -18.90 -7.65 -21.63
N GLY A 118 -18.63 -8.44 -20.59
CA GLY A 118 -19.27 -9.74 -20.42
C GLY A 118 -18.57 -10.61 -19.38
N THR A 119 -18.89 -11.90 -19.39
CA THR A 119 -18.34 -12.86 -18.43
C THR A 119 -17.31 -13.73 -19.12
N TYR A 120 -16.09 -13.73 -18.59
CA TYR A 120 -14.99 -14.56 -19.04
C TYR A 120 -14.75 -15.70 -18.05
N ARG A 121 -14.40 -16.87 -18.57
CA ARG A 121 -14.11 -18.05 -17.76
C ARG A 121 -12.79 -18.67 -18.18
N CYS A 122 -11.94 -18.93 -17.20
CA CYS A 122 -10.67 -19.62 -17.36
C CYS A 122 -10.78 -21.00 -16.72
N ASP A 123 -10.69 -22.05 -17.54
CA ASP A 123 -10.65 -23.43 -17.07
C ASP A 123 -9.21 -23.97 -17.15
N VAL A 124 -8.66 -24.23 -15.97
CA VAL A 124 -7.30 -24.73 -15.79
C VAL A 124 -7.34 -26.21 -15.46
N PHE A 125 -6.88 -27.02 -16.39
CA PHE A 125 -6.68 -28.45 -16.21
C PHE A 125 -5.20 -28.71 -15.93
N ARG A 126 -4.91 -29.41 -14.83
CA ARG A 126 -3.57 -29.88 -14.51
C ARG A 126 -3.55 -31.37 -14.29
N GLN A 127 -2.60 -32.04 -14.93
CA GLN A 127 -2.30 -33.45 -14.68
C GLN A 127 -0.90 -33.54 -14.04
N PHE A 128 -0.86 -33.94 -12.78
CA PHE A 128 0.40 -34.10 -12.05
C PHE A 128 1.05 -35.43 -12.41
N LYS A 129 2.37 -35.43 -12.55
CA LYS A 129 3.14 -36.65 -12.80
C LYS A 129 3.87 -37.05 -11.52
N PHE A 130 3.35 -38.08 -10.84
CA PHE A 130 4.07 -38.79 -9.78
C PHE A 130 4.55 -40.15 -10.31
N ASP A 131 5.46 -40.80 -9.58
CA ASP A 131 6.10 -42.04 -10.03
C ASP A 131 5.10 -43.19 -10.24
N TYR A 132 4.06 -43.27 -9.41
CA TYR A 132 3.10 -44.37 -9.40
C TYR A 132 1.67 -43.96 -9.81
N PHE A 133 1.37 -42.66 -9.87
CA PHE A 133 0.02 -42.16 -10.11
C PHE A 133 0.00 -40.81 -10.83
N THR A 134 -1.06 -40.54 -11.58
CA THR A 134 -1.20 -39.29 -12.36
C THR A 134 -2.55 -38.60 -12.12
N PRO A 135 -2.74 -37.95 -10.96
CA PRO A 135 -3.99 -37.26 -10.66
C PRO A 135 -4.18 -36.05 -11.58
N SER A 136 -5.44 -35.79 -11.94
CA SER A 136 -5.85 -34.58 -12.63
C SER A 136 -6.73 -33.70 -11.74
N VAL A 137 -6.52 -32.39 -11.80
CA VAL A 137 -7.32 -31.39 -11.07
C VAL A 137 -7.76 -30.32 -12.05
N ASN A 138 -9.04 -29.93 -11.94
CA ASN A 138 -9.61 -28.83 -12.70
C ASN A 138 -9.94 -27.68 -11.76
N LYS A 139 -9.55 -26.47 -12.16
CA LYS A 139 -9.89 -25.23 -11.47
C LYS A 139 -10.52 -24.28 -12.46
N THR A 140 -11.66 -23.72 -12.08
CA THR A 140 -12.39 -22.75 -12.89
C THR A 140 -12.37 -21.41 -12.20
N LYS A 141 -12.07 -20.35 -12.96
CA LYS A 141 -12.14 -18.96 -12.51
C LYS A 141 -13.08 -18.19 -13.43
N VAL A 142 -13.98 -17.41 -12.85
CA VAL A 142 -14.96 -16.59 -13.57
C VAL A 142 -14.67 -15.13 -13.29
N ILE A 143 -14.66 -14.32 -14.34
CA ILE A 143 -14.33 -12.90 -14.32
C ILE A 143 -15.45 -12.15 -15.02
N GLN A 144 -16.07 -11.19 -14.33
CA GLN A 144 -17.09 -10.33 -14.92
C GLN A 144 -16.45 -9.00 -15.32
N LEU A 145 -16.24 -8.81 -16.62
CA LEU A 145 -15.62 -7.60 -17.17
C LEU A 145 -16.70 -6.57 -17.50
N LYS A 146 -16.54 -5.36 -16.95
CA LYS A 146 -17.33 -4.18 -17.30
C LYS A 146 -16.43 -3.15 -17.94
N VAL A 147 -16.81 -2.72 -19.15
CA VAL A 147 -16.05 -1.73 -19.90
C VAL A 147 -16.73 -0.37 -19.79
N TYR A 148 -15.94 0.66 -19.45
CA TYR A 148 -16.39 2.05 -19.35
C TYR A 148 -15.65 2.93 -20.36
N PRO A 149 -16.29 4.01 -20.85
CA PRO A 149 -15.64 4.95 -21.78
C PRO A 149 -14.48 5.71 -21.14
N THR A 150 -14.53 5.93 -19.83
CA THR A 150 -13.52 6.66 -19.06
C THR A 150 -13.13 5.90 -17.79
N ALA A 151 -11.90 6.10 -17.33
CA ALA A 151 -11.40 5.51 -16.10
C ALA A 151 -12.16 6.07 -14.89
N LYS A 152 -12.66 5.18 -14.02
CA LYS A 152 -13.21 5.56 -12.72
C LYS A 152 -12.09 5.61 -11.68
N VAL A 153 -12.19 6.55 -10.75
CA VAL A 153 -11.26 6.64 -9.62
C VAL A 153 -11.69 5.64 -8.54
N ASN A 154 -10.74 4.87 -8.01
CA ASN A 154 -10.99 3.93 -6.93
C ASN A 154 -11.44 4.68 -5.68
N PRO A 155 -12.66 4.46 -5.16
CA PRO A 155 -13.17 5.20 -4.01
C PRO A 155 -12.28 4.98 -2.78
N ALA A 156 -11.79 3.76 -2.57
CA ALA A 156 -10.90 3.43 -1.45
C ALA A 156 -9.62 4.29 -1.46
N SER A 157 -9.02 4.51 -2.63
CA SER A 157 -7.82 5.35 -2.77
C SER A 157 -8.13 6.80 -2.38
N LEU A 158 -9.22 7.35 -2.93
CA LEU A 158 -9.68 8.70 -2.62
C LEU A 158 -9.92 8.88 -1.11
N TYR A 159 -10.64 7.95 -0.47
CA TYR A 159 -10.91 8.03 0.96
C TYR A 159 -9.63 7.92 1.79
N SER A 160 -8.70 7.03 1.44
CA SER A 160 -7.44 6.90 2.18
C SER A 160 -6.58 8.17 2.12
N GLU A 161 -6.56 8.84 0.97
CA GLU A 161 -5.85 10.10 0.79
C GLU A 161 -6.47 11.22 1.64
N VAL A 162 -7.79 11.38 1.56
CA VAL A 162 -8.50 12.40 2.37
C VAL A 162 -8.33 12.13 3.87
N MET A 163 -8.48 10.88 4.31
CA MET A 163 -8.32 10.51 5.72
C MET A 163 -6.90 10.75 6.23
N MET A 164 -5.87 10.51 5.40
CA MET A 164 -4.49 10.84 5.76
C MET A 164 -4.34 12.33 6.04
N TYR A 165 -4.84 13.22 5.16
CA TYR A 165 -4.73 14.66 5.38
C TYR A 165 -5.51 15.12 6.62
N VAL A 166 -6.71 14.59 6.86
CA VAL A 166 -7.50 14.92 8.06
C VAL A 166 -6.76 14.55 9.34
N LEU A 167 -6.17 13.35 9.39
CA LEU A 167 -5.38 12.90 10.54
C LEU A 167 -4.13 13.77 10.75
N LEU A 168 -3.44 14.16 9.67
CA LEU A 168 -2.27 15.04 9.76
C LEU A 168 -2.63 16.41 10.32
N VAL A 169 -3.71 17.04 9.84
CA VAL A 169 -4.17 18.35 10.34
C VAL A 169 -4.59 18.26 11.80
N PHE A 170 -5.33 17.21 12.18
CA PHE A 170 -5.76 17.04 13.57
C PHE A 170 -4.57 16.84 14.53
N LEU A 171 -3.63 15.96 14.19
CA LEU A 171 -2.45 15.70 15.01
C LEU A 171 -1.53 16.92 15.11
N THR A 172 -1.35 17.67 14.01
CA THR A 172 -0.54 18.90 14.04
C THR A 172 -1.18 20.00 14.89
N LEU A 173 -2.48 20.22 14.79
CA LEU A 173 -3.20 21.16 15.66
C LEU A 173 -3.13 20.75 17.12
N TRP A 174 -3.30 19.46 17.42
CA TRP A 174 -3.13 18.93 18.78
C TRP A 174 -1.74 19.22 19.34
N LEU A 175 -0.69 18.91 18.58
CA LEU A 175 0.70 19.18 18.98
C LEU A 175 0.94 20.68 19.17
N LEU A 176 0.40 21.54 18.31
CA LEU A 176 0.52 22.99 18.47
C LEU A 176 -0.15 23.48 19.75
N VAL A 177 -1.33 22.95 20.09
CA VAL A 177 -2.02 23.27 21.35
C VAL A 177 -1.17 22.85 22.55
N GLU A 178 -0.65 21.62 22.56
CA GLU A 178 0.24 21.13 23.63
C GLU A 178 1.53 21.96 23.74
N MET A 179 2.14 22.32 22.60
CA MET A 179 3.34 23.16 22.57
C MET A 179 3.06 24.56 23.13
N VAL A 180 1.95 25.21 22.74
CA VAL A 180 1.55 26.52 23.26
C VAL A 180 1.19 26.44 24.74
N TYR A 181 0.49 25.38 25.16
CA TYR A 181 0.14 25.13 26.54
C TYR A 181 1.39 24.96 27.41
N CYS A 182 2.32 24.10 27.01
CA CYS A 182 3.59 23.89 27.69
C CYS A 182 4.42 25.17 27.73
N TYR A 183 4.52 25.89 26.61
CA TYR A 183 5.25 27.15 26.52
C TYR A 183 4.72 28.19 27.52
N ARG A 184 3.40 28.42 27.54
CA ARG A 184 2.76 29.36 28.48
C ARG A 184 2.91 28.92 29.93
N LYS A 185 2.91 27.62 30.20
CA LYS A 185 3.08 27.09 31.55
C LYS A 185 4.51 27.32 32.06
N ILE A 186 5.51 27.07 31.22
CA ILE A 186 6.93 27.28 31.55
C ILE A 186 7.21 28.77 31.70
N SER A 187 6.74 29.61 30.78
CA SER A 187 6.99 31.06 30.86
C SER A 187 6.46 31.67 32.17
N ARG A 188 5.27 31.23 32.62
CA ARG A 188 4.73 31.64 33.92
C ARG A 188 5.56 31.15 35.11
N ALA A 189 6.22 30.00 35.00
CA ALA A 189 7.10 29.49 36.05
C ALA A 189 8.45 30.23 36.10
N ASP A 190 8.97 30.67 34.95
CA ASP A 190 10.21 31.46 34.87
C ASP A 190 10.01 32.87 35.48
N ASP A 191 8.89 33.55 35.22
CA ASP A 191 8.56 34.84 35.86
C ASP A 191 8.62 34.75 37.39
N HIS A 192 8.03 33.69 37.97
CA HIS A 192 8.06 33.45 39.42
C HIS A 192 9.44 33.08 39.98
N THR A 193 10.39 32.67 39.14
CA THR A 193 11.77 32.33 39.56
C THR A 193 12.69 33.56 39.48
N GLN A 194 12.35 34.55 38.66
CA GLN A 194 13.07 35.82 38.57
C GLN A 194 12.74 36.76 39.75
N ASP A 195 11.50 36.80 40.23
CA ASP A 195 11.08 37.60 41.39
C ASP A 195 11.87 37.32 42.70
N PRO A 196 12.16 36.06 43.09
CA PRO A 196 13.00 35.80 44.26
C PRO A 196 14.47 36.12 44.01
N ALA A 197 15.01 35.88 42.80
CA ALA A 197 16.42 36.14 42.49
C ALA A 197 16.78 37.63 42.47
N THR A 198 15.86 38.49 42.00
CA THR A 198 16.05 39.94 41.95
C THR A 198 16.05 40.56 43.37
N ASN A 199 15.37 39.91 44.32
CA ASN A 199 15.31 40.36 45.72
C ASN A 199 16.63 40.09 46.51
N TYR A 200 17.51 39.20 46.01
CA TYR A 200 18.83 38.95 46.62
C TYR A 200 19.97 39.81 46.03
N LEU A 201 19.74 40.49 44.90
CA LEU A 201 20.73 41.39 44.27
C LEU A 201 20.52 42.86 44.61
N ALA A 202 19.43 43.22 45.31
CA ALA A 202 19.27 44.54 45.89
C ALA A 202 20.17 44.68 47.13
N ILE A 203 21.42 45.07 46.91
CA ILE A 203 22.34 45.49 47.98
C ILE A 203 21.71 46.71 48.68
N PRO A 204 21.37 46.66 49.98
CA PRO A 204 20.98 47.86 50.71
C PRO A 204 22.26 48.62 51.06
N SER A 205 22.50 49.76 50.41
CA SER A 205 23.45 50.75 50.93
C SER A 205 22.80 51.46 52.11
N GLU A 206 22.96 50.87 53.30
CA GLU A 206 22.78 51.59 54.56
C GLU A 206 23.90 52.63 54.68
N GLN A 207 23.55 53.90 54.97
CA GLN A 207 24.26 54.84 55.86
C GLN A 207 23.95 56.30 55.48
N LYS A 208 23.16 57.01 56.32
CA LYS A 208 23.65 58.11 57.20
C LYS A 208 22.56 59.13 57.59
N ASP A 209 22.36 59.22 58.91
CA ASP A 209 22.02 60.35 59.79
C ASP A 209 20.70 61.15 59.67
N ASN A 210 19.89 60.95 60.71
CA ASN A 210 19.07 61.83 61.56
C ASN A 210 18.38 63.13 61.03
N PRO A 211 17.18 63.42 61.56
CA PRO A 211 16.36 64.58 61.19
C PRO A 211 16.72 65.84 61.99
N ALA A 212 16.68 67.00 61.34
CA ALA A 212 16.58 68.29 61.98
C ALA A 212 15.56 69.15 61.22
N GLU A 213 14.55 69.63 61.94
CA GLU A 213 13.59 70.65 61.53
C GLU A 213 14.28 71.94 61.07
N PRO A 214 13.53 72.81 60.37
CA PRO A 214 13.29 74.09 61.02
C PRO A 214 11.81 74.51 61.01
N VAL A 215 11.39 75.01 62.16
CA VAL A 215 10.20 75.84 62.40
C VAL A 215 10.52 77.30 62.07
N THR A 216 9.46 78.08 61.80
CA THR A 216 9.33 79.54 61.50
C THR A 216 9.39 79.86 60.01
N ASP A 217 8.35 80.48 59.41
CA ASP A 217 7.87 81.82 59.77
C ASP A 217 6.33 81.97 59.86
N VAL A 218 5.94 82.92 60.71
CA VAL A 218 4.61 83.30 61.16
C VAL A 218 4.05 84.41 60.27
N THR A 219 2.79 84.29 59.87
CA THR A 219 1.99 85.44 59.44
C THR A 219 1.34 86.11 60.65
N GLU A 220 1.48 87.43 60.70
CA GLU A 220 0.83 88.47 61.54
C GLU A 220 1.53 88.85 62.86
#